data_AF-A0AAP4JL48-F1
#
_entry.id   AF-A0AAP4JL48-F1
#
_cell.length_a   1.000
_cell.length_b   1.000
_cell.length_c   1.000
_cell.angle_alpha   90.00
_cell.angle_beta   90.00
_cell.angle_gamma   90.00
#
_symmetry.space_group_name_H-M   'P 1'
#
loop_
_entity.id
_entity.type
_entity.pdbx_description
1 polymer ?
#
loop_
_entity_poly.entity_id
_entity_poly.type
_entity_poly.pdbx_seq_one_letter_code
_entity_poly.pdbx_strand_id
1 'polypeptide(L)'
;MNEENDKQSTAQYNDPDHIPDENEIRDEINQGVEDKTSSKLADWIRHKQYGVDVREALALFVEWISVKLNGVVSAFNGVEDRQSDVEKRQSNVEDQFKTVIANATKDSEVILARDSKTYGTYVDLDDRLENIEGMLAKSVPSGFVATLTHNLGYTPRVSASYYENAIGTETDGLGTNFAGGFGEINEVQLSIFVSYPDSNTVRVEMPMKFAMTGTPVVKPDGNFYLINGFKTIKFDFGGAVKNGSGEVALENPEAPDSPSQLTASEITDQSAKLNWR
;
A
#
# COMPACT_ATOMS: atom_id res chain seq x y z
N MET A 1 -108.25 -16.70 -44.32
CA MET A 1 -107.43 -17.91 -44.51
C MET A 1 -105.98 -17.46 -44.45
N ASN A 2 -105.18 -18.18 -43.69
CA ASN A 2 -103.88 -17.83 -43.13
C ASN A 2 -102.81 -17.49 -44.16
N GLU A 3 -101.89 -16.61 -43.78
CA GLU A 3 -100.45 -16.87 -43.90
C GLU A 3 -99.71 -16.10 -42.79
N GLU A 4 -99.05 -16.88 -41.93
CA GLU A 4 -98.20 -16.45 -40.82
C GLU A 4 -96.94 -15.76 -41.39
N ASN A 5 -96.59 -14.59 -40.85
CA ASN A 5 -95.22 -14.11 -40.90
C ASN A 5 -94.64 -14.19 -39.49
N ASP A 6 -93.94 -15.30 -39.32
CA ASP A 6 -93.21 -15.75 -38.14
C ASP A 6 -92.20 -14.67 -37.72
N LYS A 7 -92.52 -13.97 -36.62
CA LYS A 7 -91.51 -13.23 -35.88
C LYS A 7 -90.65 -14.30 -35.19
N GLN A 8 -89.49 -14.59 -35.77
CA GLN A 8 -88.40 -15.21 -35.01
C GLN A 8 -88.03 -14.27 -33.86
N SER A 9 -88.74 -14.44 -32.75
CA SER A 9 -88.30 -14.08 -31.42
C SER A 9 -86.94 -14.76 -31.24
N THR A 10 -85.87 -13.98 -31.30
CA THR A 10 -84.56 -14.40 -30.79
C THR A 10 -84.70 -14.54 -29.29
N ALA A 11 -85.32 -15.65 -28.84
CA ALA A 11 -85.31 -16.06 -27.47
C ALA A 11 -83.85 -16.32 -27.11
N GLN A 12 -83.25 -15.33 -26.44
CA GLN A 12 -81.91 -15.43 -25.88
C GLN A 12 -81.91 -16.69 -24.99
N TYR A 13 -81.08 -17.67 -25.36
CA TYR A 13 -80.95 -18.90 -24.59
C TYR A 13 -80.29 -18.53 -23.26
N ASN A 14 -81.10 -18.39 -22.22
CA ASN A 14 -80.66 -18.09 -20.87
C ASN A 14 -80.71 -19.38 -20.05
N ASP A 15 -79.58 -19.76 -19.48
CA ASP A 15 -79.51 -20.78 -18.44
C ASP A 15 -80.39 -20.34 -17.25
N PRO A 16 -81.18 -21.24 -16.61
CA PRO A 16 -81.92 -20.92 -15.39
C PRO A 16 -81.07 -20.28 -14.29
N ASP A 17 -79.77 -20.58 -14.22
CA ASP A 17 -78.82 -19.92 -13.31
C ASP A 17 -77.96 -18.88 -14.06
N HIS A 18 -78.46 -17.64 -14.13
CA HIS A 18 -77.76 -16.55 -14.81
C HIS A 18 -76.56 -16.03 -14.01
N ILE A 19 -75.41 -15.84 -14.68
CA ILE A 19 -74.22 -15.19 -14.09
C ILE A 19 -74.54 -13.70 -13.87
N PRO A 20 -74.53 -13.21 -12.61
CA PRO A 20 -74.85 -11.81 -12.33
C PRO A 20 -73.85 -10.83 -12.95
N ASP A 21 -74.34 -9.63 -13.28
CA ASP A 21 -73.51 -8.56 -13.84
C ASP A 21 -72.49 -7.98 -12.85
N GLU A 22 -72.70 -8.17 -11.56
CA GLU A 22 -71.72 -7.85 -10.53
C GLU A 22 -71.46 -9.12 -9.74
N ASN A 23 -70.21 -9.55 -9.71
CA ASN A 23 -69.79 -10.74 -8.98
C ASN A 23 -68.31 -10.62 -8.59
N GLU A 24 -67.90 -11.41 -7.61
CA GLU A 24 -66.55 -11.39 -7.03
C GLU A 24 -65.45 -11.59 -8.09
N ILE A 25 -65.73 -12.36 -9.15
CA ILE A 25 -64.78 -12.59 -10.27
C ILE A 25 -64.64 -11.33 -11.14
N ARG A 26 -65.72 -10.59 -11.40
CA ARG A 26 -65.65 -9.29 -12.10
C ARG A 26 -64.90 -8.26 -11.26
N ASP A 27 -65.05 -8.29 -9.94
CA ASP A 27 -64.31 -7.39 -9.04
C ASP A 27 -62.81 -7.66 -9.06
N GLU A 28 -62.39 -8.93 -9.07
CA GLU A 28 -60.98 -9.32 -9.24
C GLU A 28 -60.43 -8.89 -10.61
N ILE A 29 -61.20 -9.07 -11.69
CA ILE A 29 -60.80 -8.63 -13.03
C ILE A 29 -60.62 -7.11 -13.08
N ASN A 30 -61.53 -6.34 -12.48
CA ASN A 30 -61.49 -4.88 -12.44
C ASN A 30 -60.31 -4.32 -11.62
N GLN A 31 -59.81 -5.07 -10.64
CA GLN A 31 -58.62 -4.73 -9.86
C GLN A 31 -57.31 -5.14 -10.56
N GLY A 32 -57.39 -6.01 -11.58
CA GLY A 32 -56.26 -6.46 -12.37
C GLY A 32 -55.82 -5.48 -13.46
N VAL A 33 -54.71 -5.82 -14.14
CA VAL A 33 -54.25 -5.09 -15.32
C VAL A 33 -54.79 -5.80 -16.57
N GLU A 34 -55.86 -5.26 -17.15
CA GLU A 34 -56.48 -5.84 -18.34
C GLU A 34 -55.82 -5.32 -19.63
N ASP A 35 -55.45 -6.23 -20.53
CA ASP A 35 -55.01 -5.86 -21.88
C ASP A 35 -56.24 -5.51 -22.73
N LYS A 36 -56.21 -4.32 -23.35
CA LYS A 36 -57.27 -3.80 -24.22
C LYS A 36 -57.68 -4.79 -25.33
N THR A 37 -56.75 -5.64 -25.76
CA THR A 37 -57.01 -6.68 -26.77
C THR A 37 -57.87 -7.82 -26.21
N SER A 38 -57.62 -8.25 -24.96
CA SER A 38 -58.42 -9.26 -24.26
C SER A 38 -59.84 -8.77 -24.03
N SER A 39 -59.99 -7.51 -23.59
CA SER A 39 -61.29 -6.88 -23.36
C SER A 39 -62.14 -6.90 -24.63
N LYS A 40 -61.50 -6.59 -25.77
CA LYS A 40 -62.15 -6.57 -27.08
C LYS A 40 -62.54 -7.97 -27.57
N LEU A 41 -61.69 -8.97 -27.36
CA LEU A 41 -62.01 -10.36 -27.71
C LEU A 41 -63.13 -10.92 -26.82
N ALA A 42 -63.10 -10.62 -25.51
CA ALA A 42 -64.16 -10.97 -24.58
C ALA A 42 -65.49 -10.30 -24.94
N ASP A 43 -65.45 -9.03 -25.36
CA ASP A 43 -66.64 -8.31 -25.85
C ASP A 43 -67.24 -8.97 -27.10
N TRP A 44 -66.40 -9.39 -28.05
CA TRP A 44 -66.86 -10.12 -29.24
C TRP A 44 -67.46 -11.49 -28.89
N ILE A 45 -66.89 -12.22 -27.93
CA ILE A 45 -67.44 -13.50 -27.46
C ILE A 45 -68.82 -13.29 -26.79
N ARG A 46 -69.02 -12.17 -26.07
CA ARG A 46 -70.29 -11.85 -25.40
C ARG A 46 -71.39 -11.39 -26.35
N HIS A 47 -71.05 -10.61 -27.38
CA HIS A 47 -72.04 -9.93 -28.23
C HIS A 47 -72.30 -10.57 -29.59
N LYS A 48 -71.37 -11.37 -30.12
CA LYS A 48 -71.59 -12.07 -31.40
C LYS A 48 -72.39 -13.35 -31.15
N GLN A 49 -73.45 -13.60 -31.92
CA GLN A 49 -74.41 -14.69 -31.66
C GLN A 49 -74.37 -15.83 -32.71
N TYR A 50 -73.78 -15.62 -33.90
CA TYR A 50 -73.92 -16.55 -35.04
C TYR A 50 -72.58 -17.07 -35.59
N GLY A 51 -72.66 -18.28 -36.15
CA GLY A 51 -71.60 -19.28 -36.09
C GLY A 51 -70.23 -18.97 -36.69
N VAL A 52 -70.06 -18.11 -37.70
CA VAL A 52 -68.70 -17.80 -38.23
C VAL A 52 -67.97 -16.80 -37.33
N ASP A 53 -68.69 -15.76 -36.92
CA ASP A 53 -68.20 -14.66 -36.11
C ASP A 53 -67.83 -15.07 -34.68
N VAL A 54 -68.62 -15.96 -34.08
CA VAL A 54 -68.33 -16.54 -32.76
C VAL A 54 -67.12 -17.47 -32.82
N ARG A 55 -67.05 -18.32 -33.87
CA ARG A 55 -65.90 -19.22 -34.06
C ARG A 55 -64.61 -18.44 -34.26
N GLU A 56 -64.64 -17.34 -35.01
CA GLU A 56 -63.49 -16.47 -35.22
C GLU A 56 -63.05 -15.75 -33.93
N ALA A 57 -64.00 -15.21 -33.15
CA ALA A 57 -63.68 -14.55 -31.88
C ALA A 57 -63.03 -15.53 -30.88
N LEU A 58 -63.53 -16.77 -30.83
CA LEU A 58 -62.93 -17.83 -30.01
C LEU A 58 -61.55 -18.27 -30.54
N ALA A 59 -61.38 -18.39 -31.85
CA ALA A 59 -60.08 -18.73 -32.46
C ALA A 59 -59.02 -17.66 -32.13
N LEU A 60 -59.35 -16.38 -32.34
CA LEU A 60 -58.47 -15.26 -32.01
C LEU A 60 -58.13 -15.18 -30.52
N PHE A 61 -59.07 -15.54 -29.64
CA PHE A 61 -58.82 -15.61 -28.20
C PHE A 61 -57.81 -16.71 -27.85
N VAL A 62 -57.95 -17.90 -28.43
CA VAL A 62 -57.00 -19.01 -28.23
C VAL A 62 -55.61 -18.65 -28.75
N GLU A 63 -55.52 -18.04 -29.94
CA GLU A 63 -54.25 -17.59 -30.51
C GLU A 63 -53.59 -16.49 -29.66
N TRP A 64 -54.37 -15.51 -29.21
CA TRP A 64 -53.87 -14.43 -28.38
C TRP A 64 -53.37 -14.94 -27.01
N ILE A 65 -54.09 -15.87 -26.38
CA ILE A 65 -53.63 -16.54 -25.14
C ILE A 65 -52.30 -17.26 -25.39
N SER A 66 -52.19 -18.02 -26.48
CA SER A 66 -50.96 -18.73 -26.83
C SER A 66 -49.76 -17.79 -26.94
N VAL A 67 -49.92 -16.65 -27.63
CA VAL A 67 -48.85 -15.63 -27.77
C VAL A 67 -48.46 -15.05 -26.41
N LYS A 68 -49.43 -14.71 -25.56
CA LYS A 68 -49.16 -14.12 -24.24
C LYS A 68 -48.50 -15.13 -23.30
N LEU A 69 -48.99 -16.36 -23.25
CA LEU A 69 -48.40 -17.42 -22.42
C LEU A 69 -46.96 -17.74 -22.85
N ASN A 70 -46.70 -17.85 -24.15
CA ASN A 70 -45.34 -18.07 -24.65
C ASN A 70 -44.41 -16.88 -24.34
N GLY A 71 -44.93 -15.65 -24.38
CA GLY A 71 -44.19 -14.46 -23.95
C GLY A 71 -43.83 -14.49 -22.46
N VAL A 72 -44.77 -14.91 -21.60
CA VAL A 72 -44.55 -15.07 -20.16
C VAL A 72 -43.53 -16.17 -19.87
N VAL A 73 -43.66 -17.34 -20.52
CA VAL A 73 -42.69 -18.44 -20.39
C VAL A 73 -41.29 -18.02 -20.81
N SER A 74 -41.17 -17.27 -21.92
CA SER A 74 -39.88 -16.75 -22.39
C SER A 74 -39.26 -15.77 -21.40
N ALA A 75 -40.06 -14.88 -20.82
CA ALA A 75 -39.60 -13.95 -19.78
C ALA A 75 -39.18 -14.68 -18.51
N PHE A 76 -39.91 -15.74 -18.12
CA PHE A 76 -39.60 -16.57 -16.96
C PHE A 76 -38.29 -17.32 -17.15
N ASN A 77 -38.08 -17.97 -18.30
CA ASN A 77 -36.83 -18.64 -18.62
C ASN A 77 -35.63 -17.67 -18.58
N GLY A 78 -35.81 -16.45 -19.10
CA GLY A 78 -34.78 -15.41 -19.02
C GLY A 78 -34.48 -14.93 -17.59
N VAL A 79 -35.41 -15.08 -16.64
CA VAL A 79 -35.17 -14.80 -15.22
C VAL A 79 -34.38 -15.93 -14.56
N GLU A 80 -34.70 -17.19 -14.88
CA GLU A 80 -33.98 -18.37 -14.39
C GLU A 80 -32.51 -18.36 -14.82
N ASP A 81 -32.24 -18.06 -16.11
CA ASP A 81 -30.89 -17.91 -16.63
C ASP A 81 -30.10 -16.80 -15.90
N ARG A 82 -30.75 -15.66 -15.66
CA ARG A 82 -30.15 -14.54 -14.92
C ARG A 82 -29.87 -14.88 -13.46
N GLN A 83 -30.73 -15.69 -12.82
CA GLN A 83 -30.47 -16.16 -11.46
C GLN A 83 -29.26 -17.09 -11.43
N SER A 84 -29.15 -18.05 -12.35
CA SER A 84 -27.99 -18.94 -12.46
C SER A 84 -26.68 -18.18 -12.64
N ASP A 85 -26.68 -17.14 -13.47
CA ASP A 85 -25.49 -16.30 -13.69
C ASP A 85 -25.12 -15.45 -12.48
N VAL A 86 -26.11 -14.95 -11.73
CA VAL A 86 -25.86 -14.24 -10.46
C VAL A 86 -25.23 -15.19 -9.44
N GLU A 87 -25.76 -16.40 -9.29
CA GLU A 87 -25.21 -17.41 -8.37
C GLU A 87 -23.77 -17.76 -8.73
N LYS A 88 -23.46 -18.01 -10.01
CA LYS A 88 -22.08 -18.26 -10.47
C LYS A 88 -21.15 -17.09 -10.17
N ARG A 89 -21.60 -15.85 -10.40
CA ARG A 89 -20.81 -14.64 -10.10
C ARG A 89 -20.57 -14.49 -8.61
N GLN A 90 -21.57 -14.78 -7.77
CA GLN A 90 -21.42 -14.76 -6.32
C GLN A 90 -20.43 -15.82 -5.86
N SER A 91 -20.53 -17.06 -6.34
CA SER A 91 -19.55 -18.11 -6.02
C SER A 91 -18.14 -17.74 -6.46
N ASN A 92 -17.96 -17.16 -7.65
CA ASN A 92 -16.65 -16.70 -8.11
C ASN A 92 -16.09 -15.56 -7.24
N VAL A 93 -16.93 -14.60 -6.85
CA VAL A 93 -16.53 -13.52 -5.92
C VAL A 93 -16.16 -14.09 -4.55
N GLU A 94 -16.90 -15.08 -4.03
CA GLU A 94 -16.56 -15.75 -2.77
C GLU A 94 -15.25 -16.51 -2.87
N ASP A 95 -14.99 -17.21 -3.97
CA ASP A 95 -13.76 -17.95 -4.20
C ASP A 95 -12.56 -17.00 -4.38
N GLN A 96 -12.75 -15.87 -5.08
CA GLN A 96 -11.78 -14.79 -5.15
C GLN A 96 -11.52 -14.20 -3.76
N PHE A 97 -12.55 -13.97 -2.95
CA PHE A 97 -12.41 -13.44 -1.60
C PHE A 97 -11.68 -14.42 -0.67
N LYS A 98 -12.00 -15.72 -0.73
CA LYS A 98 -11.26 -16.78 -0.03
C LYS A 98 -9.80 -16.84 -0.49
N THR A 99 -9.54 -16.64 -1.79
CA THR A 99 -8.18 -16.59 -2.36
C THR A 99 -7.41 -15.35 -1.87
N VAL A 100 -8.07 -14.19 -1.79
CA VAL A 100 -7.49 -12.97 -1.21
C VAL A 100 -7.18 -13.17 0.27
N ILE A 101 -8.08 -13.77 1.05
CA ILE A 101 -7.83 -14.11 2.46
C ILE A 101 -6.62 -15.07 2.57
N ALA A 102 -6.60 -16.14 1.78
CA ALA A 102 -5.53 -17.13 1.80
C ALA A 102 -4.16 -16.54 1.41
N ASN A 103 -4.13 -15.61 0.45
CA ASN A 103 -2.90 -14.91 0.07
C ASN A 103 -2.52 -13.80 1.06
N ALA A 104 -3.49 -13.08 1.65
CA ALA A 104 -3.23 -12.14 2.74
C ALA A 104 -2.65 -12.86 3.99
N THR A 105 -2.99 -14.14 4.20
CA THR A 105 -2.37 -14.97 5.24
C THR A 105 -1.01 -15.55 4.87
N LYS A 106 -0.57 -15.48 3.59
CA LYS A 106 0.82 -15.80 3.22
C LYS A 106 1.80 -14.68 3.59
N ASP A 107 1.32 -13.44 3.67
CA ASP A 107 2.09 -12.27 4.13
C ASP A 107 2.03 -12.07 5.66
N SER A 108 1.52 -13.04 6.41
CA SER A 108 1.50 -12.97 7.88
C SER A 108 2.90 -12.78 8.47
N GLU A 109 3.96 -13.32 7.86
CA GLU A 109 5.34 -13.07 8.33
C GLU A 109 5.74 -11.60 8.20
N VAL A 110 5.36 -10.92 7.12
CA VAL A 110 5.67 -9.50 6.87
C VAL A 110 4.84 -8.60 7.78
N ILE A 111 3.57 -8.95 8.02
CA ILE A 111 2.70 -8.22 8.96
C ILE A 111 3.20 -8.41 10.39
N LEU A 112 3.53 -9.64 10.79
CA LEU A 112 4.10 -9.94 12.11
C LEU A 112 5.48 -9.29 12.29
N ALA A 113 6.26 -9.13 11.21
CA ALA A 113 7.52 -8.42 11.25
C ALA A 113 7.37 -6.91 11.51
N ARG A 114 6.17 -6.33 11.46
CA ARG A 114 5.96 -4.94 11.90
C ARG A 114 5.98 -4.82 13.41
N ASP A 115 5.62 -5.88 14.12
CA ASP A 115 5.59 -5.87 15.58
C ASP A 115 6.93 -6.28 16.16
N SER A 116 7.61 -5.34 16.80
CA SER A 116 8.82 -5.60 17.58
C SER A 116 8.51 -5.57 19.06
N LYS A 117 8.84 -6.66 19.76
CA LYS A 117 8.78 -6.69 21.23
C LYS A 117 9.67 -5.63 21.90
N THR A 118 10.73 -5.19 21.21
CA THR A 118 11.73 -4.25 21.76
C THR A 118 11.48 -2.82 21.30
N TYR A 119 11.05 -2.63 20.05
CA TYR A 119 10.98 -1.32 19.41
C TYR A 119 9.54 -0.81 19.21
N GLY A 120 8.54 -1.64 19.50
CA GLY A 120 7.12 -1.29 19.41
C GLY A 120 6.45 -1.79 18.13
N THR A 121 5.25 -1.29 17.89
CA THR A 121 4.40 -1.63 16.74
C THR A 121 4.50 -0.53 15.71
N TYR A 122 4.68 -0.91 14.45
CA TYR A 122 4.83 -0.02 13.30
C TYR A 122 3.69 -0.23 12.29
N VAL A 123 3.36 0.81 11.52
CA VAL A 123 2.23 0.76 10.56
C VAL A 123 2.58 -0.17 9.40
N ASP A 124 3.79 -0.06 8.89
CA ASP A 124 4.38 -0.93 7.88
C ASP A 124 5.79 -1.39 8.28
N LEU A 125 6.39 -2.24 7.44
CA LEU A 125 7.74 -2.77 7.69
C LEU A 125 8.81 -1.71 7.42
N ASP A 126 8.52 -0.75 6.54
CA ASP A 126 9.42 0.32 6.16
C ASP A 126 9.70 1.24 7.34
N ASP A 127 8.64 1.69 8.03
CA ASP A 127 8.73 2.47 9.27
C ASP A 127 9.61 1.80 10.33
N ARG A 128 9.52 0.46 10.43
CA ARG A 128 10.36 -0.30 11.36
C ARG A 128 11.83 -0.28 10.92
N LEU A 129 12.11 -0.47 9.64
CA LEU A 129 13.46 -0.48 9.09
C LEU A 129 14.10 0.91 9.22
N GLU A 130 13.38 1.97 8.87
CA GLU A 130 13.79 3.36 9.05
C GLU A 130 14.12 3.69 10.52
N ASN A 131 13.32 3.18 11.47
CA ASN A 131 13.64 3.35 12.88
C ASN A 131 14.94 2.60 13.26
N ILE A 132 15.13 1.37 12.78
CA ILE A 132 16.35 0.60 13.02
C ILE A 132 17.56 1.32 12.43
N GLU A 133 17.46 1.79 11.19
CA GLU A 133 18.51 2.56 10.52
C GLU A 133 18.82 3.86 11.27
N GLY A 134 17.80 4.59 11.73
CA GLY A 134 17.97 5.78 12.55
C GLY A 134 18.63 5.52 13.90
N MET A 135 18.43 4.34 14.49
CA MET A 135 19.13 3.91 15.71
C MET A 135 20.58 3.51 15.44
N LEU A 136 20.82 2.76 14.37
CA LEU A 136 22.16 2.32 13.94
C LEU A 136 23.02 3.51 13.53
N ALA A 137 22.48 4.45 12.75
CA ALA A 137 23.19 5.63 12.28
C ALA A 137 23.72 6.54 13.41
N LYS A 138 23.16 6.44 14.63
CA LYS A 138 23.63 7.18 15.82
C LYS A 138 24.76 6.46 16.56
N SER A 139 24.84 5.15 16.46
CA SER A 139 25.60 4.32 17.41
C SER A 139 26.70 3.50 16.75
N VAL A 140 26.51 3.12 15.48
CA VAL A 140 27.45 2.31 14.71
C VAL A 140 28.33 3.24 13.88
N PRO A 141 29.66 3.22 14.08
CA PRO A 141 30.60 3.87 13.16
C PRO A 141 30.49 3.20 11.79
N SER A 142 30.06 3.95 10.79
CA SER A 142 29.93 3.47 9.43
C SER A 142 29.91 4.67 8.48
N GLY A 143 30.72 4.67 7.44
CA GLY A 143 30.56 5.55 6.28
C GLY A 143 30.98 7.02 6.45
N PHE A 144 31.24 7.53 7.66
CA PHE A 144 31.84 8.86 7.86
C PHE A 144 33.24 8.74 8.45
N VAL A 145 34.27 9.10 7.67
CA VAL A 145 35.67 8.91 8.04
C VAL A 145 36.41 10.22 8.06
N ALA A 146 37.11 10.49 9.17
CA ALA A 146 38.10 11.55 9.29
C ALA A 146 39.52 10.98 9.23
N THR A 147 40.32 11.42 8.27
CA THR A 147 41.74 11.09 8.18
C THR A 147 42.53 12.24 8.79
N LEU A 148 43.28 11.98 9.87
CA LEU A 148 44.00 12.99 10.64
C LEU A 148 45.51 12.63 10.67
N THR A 149 46.33 13.51 10.12
CA THR A 149 47.80 13.42 10.15
C THR A 149 48.32 14.17 11.38
N HIS A 150 48.86 13.47 12.38
CA HIS A 150 49.25 14.01 13.68
C HIS A 150 50.77 14.06 13.93
N ASN A 151 51.58 13.32 13.15
CA ASN A 151 53.06 13.36 13.20
C ASN A 151 53.69 13.09 14.59
N LEU A 152 53.08 12.21 15.40
CA LEU A 152 53.59 11.88 16.74
C LEU A 152 54.61 10.74 16.72
N GLY A 153 54.71 9.97 15.63
CA GLY A 153 55.63 8.84 15.51
C GLY A 153 55.23 7.58 16.30
N TYR A 154 54.00 7.53 16.81
CA TYR A 154 53.40 6.36 17.48
C TYR A 154 51.89 6.36 17.24
N THR A 155 51.18 5.31 17.63
CA THR A 155 49.71 5.21 17.51
C THR A 155 49.02 5.77 18.76
N PRO A 156 48.55 7.03 18.77
CA PRO A 156 47.92 7.65 19.93
C PRO A 156 46.52 7.08 20.15
N ARG A 157 46.04 7.04 21.40
CA ARG A 157 44.63 6.73 21.65
C ARG A 157 43.78 7.94 21.28
N VAL A 158 42.79 7.73 20.40
CA VAL A 158 41.88 8.79 19.97
C VAL A 158 40.50 8.60 20.61
N SER A 159 39.87 9.69 21.03
CA SER A 159 38.44 9.77 21.33
C SER A 159 37.81 10.93 20.56
N ALA A 160 36.51 10.84 20.30
CA ALA A 160 35.78 11.91 19.60
C ALA A 160 34.51 12.31 20.35
N SER A 161 34.27 13.62 20.49
CA SER A 161 33.03 14.16 21.06
C SER A 161 32.37 15.14 20.09
N TYR A 162 31.04 15.14 20.09
CA TYR A 162 30.21 16.05 19.32
C TYR A 162 29.50 17.02 20.27
N TYR A 163 29.40 18.29 19.88
CA TYR A 163 28.62 19.29 20.58
C TYR A 163 28.21 20.42 19.63
N GLU A 164 27.21 21.18 20.05
CA GLU A 164 26.62 22.28 19.30
C GLU A 164 26.77 23.60 20.05
N ASN A 165 26.86 24.71 19.30
CA ASN A 165 26.97 26.07 19.82
C ASN A 165 28.14 26.26 20.80
N ALA A 166 29.31 25.75 20.44
CA ALA A 166 30.54 26.09 21.14
C ALA A 166 30.81 27.59 21.04
N ILE A 167 31.56 28.12 22.01
CA ILE A 167 31.88 29.55 22.08
C ILE A 167 32.54 29.99 20.76
N GLY A 168 31.93 30.97 20.09
CA GLY A 168 32.37 31.51 18.81
C GLY A 168 31.84 30.77 17.58
N THR A 169 30.91 29.82 17.75
CA THR A 169 30.24 29.08 16.67
C THR A 169 28.74 29.33 16.62
N GLU A 170 28.20 30.13 17.54
CA GLU A 170 26.77 30.47 17.59
C GLU A 170 26.33 31.24 16.33
N THR A 171 25.16 30.89 15.78
CA THR A 171 24.64 31.43 14.51
C THR A 171 24.52 32.96 14.51
N ASP A 172 24.04 33.55 15.61
CA ASP A 172 23.77 35.00 15.71
C ASP A 172 24.85 35.75 16.52
N GLY A 173 25.99 35.10 16.80
CA GLY A 173 27.12 35.67 17.51
C GLY A 173 27.21 35.28 18.98
N LEU A 174 28.25 35.79 19.64
CA LEU A 174 28.59 35.37 21.01
C LEU A 174 27.43 35.61 21.99
N GLY A 175 27.01 34.57 22.69
CA GLY A 175 25.97 34.67 23.72
C GLY A 175 24.54 34.77 23.20
N THR A 176 24.31 34.48 21.92
CA THR A 176 22.95 34.44 21.33
C THR A 176 22.32 33.04 21.33
N ASN A 177 22.91 32.10 22.08
CA ASN A 177 22.37 30.74 22.23
C ASN A 177 21.00 30.77 22.96
N PHE A 178 20.29 29.63 23.03
CA PHE A 178 18.92 29.52 23.55
C PHE A 178 18.66 30.39 24.79
N ALA A 179 17.68 31.31 24.70
CA ALA A 179 17.14 32.12 25.80
C ALA A 179 18.17 32.65 26.84
N GLY A 180 19.36 33.09 26.39
CA GLY A 180 20.41 33.62 27.27
C GLY A 180 21.35 32.57 27.88
N GLY A 181 21.40 31.37 27.32
CA GLY A 181 22.40 30.35 27.63
C GLY A 181 23.77 30.70 27.06
N PHE A 182 24.83 30.30 27.77
CA PHE A 182 26.22 30.46 27.34
C PHE A 182 26.91 29.10 27.33
N GLY A 183 27.63 28.78 26.26
CA GLY A 183 28.40 27.54 26.12
C GLY A 183 27.72 26.46 25.29
N GLU A 184 28.35 25.29 25.32
CA GLU A 184 28.03 24.12 24.49
C GLU A 184 26.73 23.42 24.92
N ILE A 185 26.01 22.87 23.94
CA ILE A 185 24.80 22.05 24.15
C ILE A 185 24.90 20.75 23.35
N ASN A 186 24.04 19.78 23.67
CA ASN A 186 23.95 18.49 22.97
C ASN A 186 25.29 17.73 22.91
N GLU A 187 26.07 17.78 24.00
CA GLU A 187 27.34 17.08 24.10
C GLU A 187 27.13 15.55 24.12
N VAL A 188 27.78 14.85 23.20
CA VAL A 188 27.73 13.39 23.07
C VAL A 188 29.12 12.84 22.78
N GLN A 189 29.54 11.84 23.56
CA GLN A 189 30.72 11.03 23.25
C GLN A 189 30.39 10.11 22.08
N LEU A 190 31.14 10.22 20.99
CA LEU A 190 30.92 9.40 19.80
C LEU A 190 31.49 8.00 19.99
N SER A 191 30.73 6.99 19.57
CA SER A 191 31.26 5.66 19.34
C SER A 191 32.05 5.70 18.05
N ILE A 192 33.34 5.36 18.10
CA ILE A 192 34.27 5.48 16.96
C ILE A 192 34.99 4.16 16.70
N PHE A 193 35.35 3.94 15.45
CA PHE A 193 36.31 2.92 15.06
C PHE A 193 37.58 3.61 14.59
N VAL A 194 38.73 3.20 15.13
CA VAL A 194 40.01 3.87 14.88
C VAL A 194 40.96 2.89 14.23
N SER A 195 41.51 3.27 13.08
CA SER A 195 42.55 2.53 12.38
C SER A 195 43.76 3.42 12.13
N TYR A 196 44.95 2.81 12.12
CA TYR A 196 46.22 3.51 11.93
C TYR A 196 46.87 2.99 10.65
N PRO A 197 46.75 3.69 9.51
CA PRO A 197 47.47 3.33 8.30
C PRO A 197 48.99 3.34 8.48
N ASP A 198 49.49 4.27 9.29
CA ASP A 198 50.91 4.45 9.59
C ASP A 198 51.10 5.08 11.00
N SER A 199 52.35 5.36 11.39
CA SER A 199 52.70 5.90 12.71
C SER A 199 52.38 7.39 12.92
N ASN A 200 51.90 8.08 11.88
CA ASN A 200 51.63 9.52 11.85
C ASN A 200 50.21 9.86 11.40
N THR A 201 49.45 8.89 10.91
CA THR A 201 48.11 9.04 10.38
C THR A 201 47.13 8.17 11.13
N VAL A 202 45.97 8.73 11.47
CA VAL A 202 44.84 8.00 12.02
C VAL A 202 43.61 8.20 11.16
N ARG A 203 42.87 7.12 10.92
CA ARG A 203 41.54 7.15 10.32
C ARG A 203 40.52 6.88 11.42
N VAL A 204 39.63 7.84 11.64
CA VAL A 204 38.56 7.77 12.64
C VAL A 204 37.24 7.65 11.90
N GLU A 205 36.65 6.48 11.96
CA GLU A 205 35.32 6.21 11.46
C GLU A 205 34.28 6.50 12.54
N MET A 206 33.20 7.16 12.16
CA MET A 206 32.17 7.72 13.03
C MET A 206 30.76 7.41 12.49
N PRO A 207 29.71 7.55 13.31
CA PRO A 207 28.35 7.29 12.87
C PRO A 207 27.84 8.36 11.88
N MET A 208 27.12 7.91 10.84
CA MET A 208 26.58 8.78 9.77
C MET A 208 25.72 9.94 10.28
N LYS A 209 25.05 9.79 11.42
CA LYS A 209 24.22 10.87 12.01
C LYS A 209 25.00 12.17 12.22
N PHE A 210 26.31 12.06 12.48
CA PHE A 210 27.19 13.19 12.78
C PHE A 210 28.02 13.64 11.58
N ALA A 211 27.78 13.09 10.39
CA ALA A 211 28.48 13.46 9.18
C ALA A 211 28.35 14.96 8.91
N MET A 212 29.49 15.62 8.69
CA MET A 212 29.55 17.04 8.36
C MET A 212 30.73 17.31 7.43
N THR A 213 30.59 18.33 6.59
CA THR A 213 31.67 18.80 5.73
C THR A 213 32.58 19.77 6.50
N GLY A 214 33.84 19.88 6.08
CA GLY A 214 34.79 20.80 6.68
C GLY A 214 36.21 20.24 6.66
N THR A 215 37.14 20.96 7.24
CA THR A 215 38.54 20.53 7.38
C THR A 215 38.88 20.48 8.86
N PRO A 216 39.26 19.32 9.41
CA PRO A 216 39.77 19.22 10.78
C PRO A 216 41.02 20.09 10.96
N VAL A 217 40.96 21.01 11.92
CA VAL A 217 42.08 21.91 12.26
C VAL A 217 42.63 21.59 13.65
N VAL A 218 43.95 21.57 13.80
CA VAL A 218 44.59 21.45 15.11
C VAL A 218 44.53 22.80 15.82
N LYS A 219 44.05 22.81 17.06
CA LYS A 219 44.08 24.00 17.93
C LYS A 219 45.26 23.93 18.92
N PRO A 220 45.60 25.05 19.62
CA PRO A 220 46.76 25.11 20.52
C PRO A 220 46.75 24.11 21.68
N ASP A 221 45.60 23.56 22.01
CA ASP A 221 45.42 22.49 23.00
C ASP A 221 45.87 21.11 22.49
N GLY A 222 46.23 21.01 21.20
CA GLY A 222 46.75 19.81 20.57
C GLY A 222 45.68 18.82 20.09
N ASN A 223 44.42 19.26 20.07
CA ASN A 223 43.29 18.46 19.58
C ASN A 223 42.86 18.94 18.19
N PHE A 224 42.25 18.03 17.43
CA PHE A 224 41.63 18.39 16.14
C PHE A 224 40.18 18.80 16.36
N TYR A 225 39.76 19.82 15.63
CA TYR A 225 38.40 20.32 15.63
C TYR A 225 37.88 20.35 14.20
N LEU A 226 36.79 19.66 13.94
CA LEU A 226 35.99 19.81 12.73
C LEU A 226 34.79 20.68 13.06
N ILE A 227 34.74 21.88 12.46
CA ILE A 227 33.72 22.88 12.75
C ILE A 227 32.94 23.17 11.47
N ASN A 228 31.62 23.09 11.55
CA ASN A 228 30.72 23.45 10.46
C ASN A 228 29.49 24.17 11.00
N GLY A 229 29.45 25.49 10.80
CA GLY A 229 28.45 26.36 11.43
C GLY A 229 28.51 26.21 12.95
N PHE A 230 27.36 25.93 13.57
CA PHE A 230 27.23 25.73 15.01
C PHE A 230 27.63 24.33 15.49
N LYS A 231 27.97 23.39 14.59
CA LYS A 231 28.31 22.01 14.96
C LYS A 231 29.82 21.84 15.06
N THR A 232 30.26 21.12 16.09
CA THR A 232 31.68 20.83 16.30
C THR A 232 31.89 19.35 16.65
N ILE A 233 32.88 18.72 16.01
CA ILE A 233 33.48 17.46 16.47
C ILE A 233 34.89 17.74 16.95
N LYS A 234 35.19 17.35 18.18
CA LYS A 234 36.53 17.38 18.76
C LYS A 234 37.11 15.98 18.73
N PHE A 235 38.34 15.85 18.25
CA PHE A 235 39.14 14.63 18.35
C PHE A 235 40.26 14.86 19.37
N ASP A 236 40.22 14.10 20.45
CA ASP A 236 41.21 14.14 21.53
C ASP A 236 42.24 13.02 21.34
N PHE A 237 43.52 13.40 21.32
CA PHE A 237 44.64 12.51 21.08
C PHE A 237 45.42 12.15 22.36
N GLY A 238 45.00 12.69 23.51
CA GLY A 238 45.68 12.52 24.80
C GLY A 238 47.11 13.10 24.84
N GLY A 239 47.50 13.87 23.82
CA GLY A 239 48.84 14.42 23.64
C GLY A 239 48.82 15.68 22.77
N ALA A 240 49.83 16.53 22.92
CA ALA A 240 49.87 17.84 22.27
C ALA A 240 50.34 17.73 20.80
N VAL A 241 49.41 17.46 19.87
CA VAL A 241 49.68 17.56 18.42
C VAL A 241 49.99 19.03 18.09
N LYS A 242 51.16 19.30 17.51
CA LYS A 242 51.57 20.69 17.20
C LYS A 242 51.41 21.07 15.73
N ASN A 243 51.63 20.11 14.84
CA ASN A 243 51.54 20.28 13.39
C ASN A 243 50.78 19.09 12.81
N GLY A 244 49.50 19.30 12.52
CA GLY A 244 48.66 18.29 11.93
C GLY A 244 47.68 18.86 10.91
N SER A 245 47.28 18.01 9.98
CA SER A 245 46.27 18.31 8.96
C SER A 245 45.24 17.18 8.96
N GLY A 246 44.02 17.48 8.57
CA GLY A 246 43.00 16.46 8.43
C GLY A 246 42.07 16.71 7.26
N GLU A 247 41.38 15.68 6.87
CA GLU A 247 40.30 15.71 5.88
C GLU A 247 39.18 14.79 6.35
N VAL A 248 37.97 15.08 5.89
CA VAL A 248 36.81 14.20 6.11
C VAL A 248 36.23 13.79 4.78
N ALA A 249 35.83 12.53 4.71
CA ALA A 249 35.17 11.95 3.56
C ALA A 249 33.99 11.10 4.04
N LEU A 250 32.97 11.05 3.20
CA LEU A 250 32.05 9.93 3.25
C LEU A 250 32.75 8.77 2.56
N GLU A 251 32.86 7.64 3.26
CA GLU A 251 33.38 6.42 2.64
C GLU A 251 32.45 6.05 1.50
N ASN A 252 32.96 6.14 0.27
CA ASN A 252 32.23 5.73 -0.90
C ASN A 252 32.24 4.19 -0.91
N PRO A 253 31.09 3.50 -0.81
CA PRO A 253 31.05 2.05 -0.93
C PRO A 253 31.51 1.53 -2.30
N GLU A 254 31.66 2.42 -3.30
CA GLU A 254 32.23 2.13 -4.61
C GLU A 254 33.71 2.53 -4.77
N ALA A 255 34.35 3.11 -3.74
CA ALA A 255 35.79 3.37 -3.79
C ALA A 255 36.55 2.03 -3.80
N PRO A 256 37.67 1.91 -4.52
CA PRO A 256 38.47 0.70 -4.49
C PRO A 256 39.00 0.47 -3.08
N ASP A 257 38.46 -0.56 -2.42
CA ASP A 257 38.95 -1.00 -1.11
C ASP A 257 40.39 -1.51 -1.22
N SER A 258 41.10 -1.42 -0.09
CA SER A 258 42.41 -2.06 0.00
C SER A 258 42.26 -3.57 -0.20
N PRO A 259 43.15 -4.21 -0.98
CA PRO A 259 43.12 -5.65 -1.22
C PRO A 259 42.95 -6.45 0.06
N SER A 260 41.94 -7.32 0.07
CA SER A 260 41.65 -8.23 1.16
C SER A 260 42.20 -9.64 0.85
N GLN A 261 42.33 -10.48 1.89
CA GLN A 261 42.71 -11.90 1.73
C GLN A 261 44.02 -12.13 0.96
N LEU A 262 45.08 -11.39 1.31
CA LEU A 262 46.40 -11.61 0.72
C LEU A 262 46.90 -13.04 1.04
N THR A 263 47.12 -13.82 -0.01
CA THR A 263 47.66 -15.19 0.07
C THR A 263 48.91 -15.31 -0.79
N ALA A 264 49.95 -15.93 -0.24
CA ALA A 264 51.16 -16.26 -0.96
C ALA A 264 51.14 -17.76 -1.32
N SER A 265 51.36 -18.10 -2.59
CA SER A 265 51.59 -19.47 -3.03
C SER A 265 52.97 -19.58 -3.66
N GLU A 266 53.80 -20.52 -3.21
CA GLU A 266 55.13 -20.73 -3.78
C GLU A 266 55.04 -21.11 -5.27
N ILE A 267 55.89 -20.49 -6.08
CA ILE A 267 56.10 -20.87 -7.49
C ILE A 267 57.42 -21.65 -7.60
N THR A 268 58.47 -21.20 -6.90
CA THR A 268 59.78 -21.87 -6.78
C THR A 268 60.36 -21.67 -5.38
N ASP A 269 61.52 -22.26 -5.11
CA ASP A 269 62.31 -22.06 -3.89
C ASP A 269 62.80 -20.62 -3.68
N GLN A 270 62.74 -19.78 -4.73
CA GLN A 270 63.12 -18.36 -4.67
C GLN A 270 62.01 -17.40 -5.09
N SER A 271 60.78 -17.88 -5.33
CA SER A 271 59.69 -17.01 -5.77
C SER A 271 58.31 -17.47 -5.29
N ALA A 272 57.47 -16.49 -4.94
CA ALA A 272 56.09 -16.70 -4.55
C ALA A 272 55.15 -15.81 -5.37
N LYS A 273 53.95 -16.33 -5.63
CA LYS A 273 52.83 -15.58 -6.20
C LYS A 273 52.00 -14.98 -5.08
N LEU A 274 51.75 -13.69 -5.12
CA LEU A 274 50.75 -13.05 -4.27
C LEU A 274 49.41 -13.00 -5.00
N ASN A 275 48.36 -13.47 -4.35
CA ASN A 275 46.97 -13.32 -4.80
C ASN A 275 46.19 -12.56 -3.72
N TRP A 276 45.30 -11.66 -4.14
CA TRP A 276 44.43 -10.89 -3.25
C TRP A 276 43.04 -10.76 -3.88
N ARG A 277 42.04 -10.37 -3.09
CA ARG A 277 40.67 -10.10 -3.52
C ARG A 277 40.26 -8.69 -3.15
#